data_AF-A0ABD7PHJ5-F1
#
_entry.id   AF-A0ABD7PHJ5-F1
#
_cell.length_a   1.000
_cell.length_b   1.000
_cell.length_c   1.000
_cell.angle_alpha   90.00
_cell.angle_beta   90.00
_cell.angle_gamma   90.00
#
_symmetry.space_group_name_H-M   'P 1'
#
loop_
_entity.id
_entity.type
_entity.pdbx_description
1 polymer ?
#
loop_
_entity_poly.entity_id
_entity_poly.type
_entity_poly.pdbx_seq_one_letter_code
_entity_poly.pdbx_strand_id
1 'polypeptide(L)'
;MPERIANIGWATFFGGEFAKDVKAEQIAEAGFAIDKVGDGYLVRITDNINDVADNYPHFSKRRVELKKLFPDDFFLVKDEPISL
;
A
#
# COMPACT_ATOMS: atom_id res chain seq x y z
N MET A 1 -14.53 5.99 -15.57
CA MET A 1 -13.13 5.56 -15.36
C MET A 1 -13.14 4.77 -14.07
N PRO A 2 -12.46 3.61 -13.95
CA PRO A 2 -12.39 2.95 -12.65
C PRO A 2 -11.86 3.94 -11.62
N GLU A 3 -12.40 3.93 -10.41
CA GLU A 3 -11.88 4.79 -9.35
C GLU A 3 -10.39 4.46 -9.15
N ARG A 4 -9.56 5.50 -9.06
CA ARG A 4 -8.11 5.35 -8.88
C ARG A 4 -7.72 5.90 -7.54
N ILE A 5 -6.75 5.27 -6.89
CA ILE A 5 -6.26 5.71 -5.59
C ILE A 5 -5.12 6.69 -5.82
N ALA A 6 -5.18 7.87 -5.19
CA ALA A 6 -4.16 8.90 -5.37
C ALA A 6 -2.76 8.38 -4.97
N ASN A 7 -2.64 7.86 -3.75
CA ASN A 7 -1.45 7.19 -3.22
C ASN A 7 -1.83 6.36 -1.98
N ILE A 8 -0.85 5.74 -1.33
CA ILE A 8 -1.05 4.98 -0.09
C ILE A 8 -0.30 5.60 1.10
N GLY A 9 -1.00 5.63 2.25
CA GLY A 9 -0.44 6.04 3.53
C GLY A 9 0.28 4.89 4.22
N TRP A 10 0.67 5.07 5.49
CA TRP A 10 1.27 3.99 6.28
C TRP A 10 0.35 2.79 6.44
N ALA A 11 -0.93 3.06 6.69
CA ALA A 11 -1.99 2.06 6.63
C ALA A 11 -3.07 2.52 5.66
N THR A 12 -3.55 1.61 4.83
CA THR A 12 -4.65 1.86 3.89
C THR A 12 -5.63 0.70 3.93
N PHE A 13 -6.92 1.01 4.06
CA PHE A 13 -7.99 0.05 3.90
C PHE A 13 -8.50 0.05 2.45
N PHE A 14 -8.51 -1.11 1.81
CA PHE A 14 -9.06 -1.35 0.48
C PHE A 14 -10.39 -2.09 0.63
N GLY A 15 -11.51 -1.37 0.50
CA GLY A 15 -12.86 -1.92 0.54
C GLY A 15 -13.58 -1.82 -0.79
N GLY A 16 -14.81 -2.34 -0.85
CA GLY A 16 -15.69 -2.19 -2.01
C GLY A 16 -15.07 -2.69 -3.31
N GLU A 17 -15.02 -1.83 -4.33
CA GLU A 17 -14.45 -2.21 -5.62
C GLU A 17 -12.93 -2.43 -5.59
N PHE A 18 -12.20 -1.72 -4.72
CA PHE A 18 -10.74 -1.85 -4.60
C PHE A 18 -10.30 -3.17 -3.98
N ALA A 19 -11.16 -3.80 -3.16
CA ALA A 19 -10.86 -5.09 -2.54
C ALA A 19 -10.70 -6.22 -3.58
N LYS A 20 -11.27 -6.06 -4.78
CA LYS A 20 -11.21 -7.05 -5.87
C LYS A 20 -9.81 -7.23 -6.43
N ASP A 21 -8.99 -6.18 -6.37
CA ASP A 21 -7.62 -6.18 -6.90
C ASP A 21 -6.57 -6.50 -5.82
N VAL A 22 -7.00 -6.70 -4.56
CA VAL A 22 -6.11 -7.07 -3.46
C VAL A 22 -5.76 -8.55 -3.50
N LYS A 23 -4.50 -8.85 -3.84
CA LYS A 23 -3.93 -10.20 -3.81
C LYS A 23 -3.33 -10.49 -2.43
N ALA A 24 -4.19 -10.77 -1.45
CA ALA A 24 -3.80 -10.80 -0.04
C ALA A 24 -2.64 -11.76 0.28
N GLU A 25 -2.63 -12.96 -0.32
CA GLU A 25 -1.55 -13.94 -0.15
C GLU A 25 -0.22 -13.39 -0.67
N GLN A 26 -0.20 -12.79 -1.86
CA GLN A 26 1.02 -12.20 -2.45
C GLN A 26 1.55 -11.03 -1.62
N ILE A 27 0.65 -10.23 -1.05
CA ILE A 27 1.01 -9.12 -0.15
C ILE A 27 1.63 -9.64 1.14
N ALA A 28 1.06 -10.69 1.74
CA ALA A 28 1.62 -11.32 2.93
C ALA A 28 2.98 -11.97 2.66
N GLU A 29 3.13 -12.70 1.55
CA GLU A 29 4.40 -13.32 1.13
C GLU A 29 5.50 -12.29 0.86
N ALA A 30 5.14 -11.08 0.40
CA ALA A 30 6.06 -9.95 0.25
C ALA A 30 6.42 -9.26 1.58
N GLY A 31 5.97 -9.80 2.71
CA GLY A 31 6.31 -9.35 4.06
C GLY A 31 5.56 -8.09 4.50
N PHE A 32 4.37 -7.82 3.94
CA PHE A 32 3.50 -6.75 4.43
C PHE A 32 2.48 -7.32 5.41
N ALA A 33 2.19 -6.56 6.47
CA ALA A 33 1.06 -6.87 7.33
C ALA A 33 -0.25 -6.53 6.60
N ILE A 34 -1.11 -7.54 6.44
CA ILE A 34 -2.41 -7.43 5.79
C ILE A 34 -3.47 -8.19 6.60
N ASP A 35 -4.56 -7.51 6.92
CA ASP A 35 -5.65 -8.05 7.72
C ASP A 35 -6.96 -7.97 6.93
N LYS A 36 -7.73 -9.06 6.88
CA LYS A 36 -9.09 -9.03 6.33
C LYS A 36 -10.05 -8.44 7.35
N VAL A 37 -10.72 -7.35 6.98
CA VAL A 37 -11.68 -6.63 7.85
C VAL A 37 -12.97 -6.45 7.07
N GLY A 38 -14.03 -7.16 7.46
CA GLY A 38 -15.30 -7.17 6.73
C GLY A 38 -15.13 -7.68 5.30
N ASP A 39 -15.53 -6.85 4.33
CA ASP A 39 -15.45 -7.11 2.90
C ASP A 39 -14.17 -6.54 2.25
N GLY A 40 -13.22 -6.02 3.04
CA GLY A 40 -11.99 -5.42 2.54
C GLY A 40 -10.73 -5.87 3.29
N TYR A 41 -9.64 -5.17 3.01
CA TYR A 41 -8.31 -5.49 3.54
C TYR A 41 -7.62 -4.23 4.07
N LEU A 42 -7.08 -4.30 5.29
CA LEU A 42 -6.20 -3.29 5.85
C LEU A 42 -4.75 -3.72 5.60
N VAL A 43 -3.97 -2.90 4.90
CA VAL A 43 -2.54 -3.14 4.66
C VAL A 43 -1.71 -2.10 5.38
N ARG A 44 -0.61 -2.52 6.01
CA ARG A 44 0.40 -1.66 6.63
C ARG A 44 1.74 -1.81 5.91
N ILE A 45 2.39 -0.68 5.62
CA ILE A 45 3.62 -0.63 4.80
C ILE A 45 4.86 -1.07 5.60
N THR A 46 4.92 -0.70 6.87
CA THR A 46 5.95 -1.09 7.82
C THR A 46 5.30 -1.44 9.17
N ASP A 47 6.07 -2.02 10.08
CA ASP A 47 5.57 -2.38 11.42
C ASP A 47 5.43 -1.17 12.36
N ASN A 48 6.01 -0.01 12.01
CA ASN A 48 6.02 1.19 12.83
C ASN A 48 5.56 2.43 12.05
N ILE A 49 4.44 3.02 12.46
CA ILE A 49 3.90 4.24 11.84
C ILE A 49 4.89 5.41 11.86
N ASN A 50 5.77 5.46 12.86
CA ASN A 50 6.76 6.52 12.98
C ASN A 50 7.82 6.48 11.88
N ASP A 51 7.95 5.39 11.11
CA ASP A 51 8.85 5.34 9.95
C ASP A 51 8.50 6.40 8.89
N VAL A 52 7.26 6.90 8.87
CA VAL A 52 6.88 8.03 8.00
C VAL A 52 7.63 9.32 8.37
N ALA A 53 8.01 9.49 9.64
CA ALA A 53 8.75 10.67 10.11
C ALA A 53 10.24 10.36 10.33
N ASP A 54 10.52 9.24 11.00
CA ASP A 54 11.85 8.92 11.52
C ASP A 54 12.72 8.17 10.52
N ASN A 55 12.12 7.50 9.53
CA ASN A 55 12.84 6.73 8.52
C ASN A 55 12.09 6.72 7.18
N TYR A 56 11.80 7.91 6.66
CA TYR A 56 11.04 8.06 5.43
C TYR A 56 11.62 7.28 4.24
N PRO A 57 12.95 7.19 4.04
CA PRO A 57 13.51 6.37 2.96
C PRO A 57 13.10 4.89 3.05
N HIS A 58 13.06 4.31 4.25
CA HIS A 58 12.59 2.94 4.45
C HIS A 58 11.10 2.80 4.12
N PHE A 59 10.27 3.69 4.66
CA PHE A 59 8.84 3.73 4.38
C PHE A 59 8.53 3.90 2.88
N SER A 60 9.18 4.87 2.23
CA SER A 60 9.04 5.17 0.80
C SER A 60 9.45 3.98 -0.07
N LYS A 61 10.57 3.32 0.25
CA LYS A 61 10.99 2.09 -0.43
C LYS A 61 9.94 0.97 -0.31
N ARG A 62 9.46 0.70 0.90
CA ARG A 62 8.42 -0.32 1.13
C ARG A 62 7.11 0.03 0.42
N ARG A 63 6.78 1.32 0.32
CA ARG A 63 5.63 1.80 -0.45
C ARG A 63 5.74 1.48 -1.94
N VAL A 64 6.90 1.71 -2.56
CA VAL A 64 7.15 1.28 -3.97
C VAL A 64 6.93 -0.22 -4.12
N GLU A 65 7.49 -1.01 -3.21
CA GLU A 65 7.42 -2.48 -3.26
C GLU A 65 5.98 -2.98 -3.16
N LEU A 66 5.17 -2.41 -2.26
CA LEU A 66 3.76 -2.77 -2.15
C LEU A 66 2.97 -2.40 -3.42
N LYS A 67 3.20 -1.21 -3.98
CA LYS A 67 2.47 -0.72 -5.16
C LYS A 67 2.64 -1.63 -6.38
N LYS A 68 3.79 -2.31 -6.51
CA LYS A 68 4.07 -3.28 -7.57
C LYS A 68 3.20 -4.54 -7.52
N LEU A 69 2.51 -4.80 -6.41
CA LEU A 69 1.62 -5.95 -6.25
C LEU A 69 0.21 -5.68 -6.75
N PHE A 70 -0.11 -4.42 -7.04
CA PHE A 70 -1.38 -3.97 -7.60
C PHE A 70 -1.28 -3.87 -9.14
N PRO A 71 -2.41 -3.85 -9.86
CA PRO A 71 -2.43 -3.61 -11.30
C PRO A 71 -1.74 -2.29 -11.68
N ASP A 72 -1.23 -2.23 -12.92
CA ASP A 72 -0.73 -0.98 -13.48
C ASP A 72 -1.81 0.12 -13.44
N ASP A 73 -1.39 1.35 -13.18
CA ASP A 73 -2.25 2.54 -13.05
C ASP A 73 -3.30 2.50 -11.93
N PHE A 74 -3.22 1.52 -11.00
CA PHE A 74 -4.08 1.48 -9.80
C PHE A 74 -3.83 2.69 -8.89
N PHE A 75 -2.57 3.16 -8.83
CA PHE A 75 -2.17 4.35 -8.09
C PHE A 75 -1.81 5.50 -9.04
N LEU A 76 -2.27 6.72 -8.73
CA LEU A 76 -1.99 7.91 -9.55
C LEU A 76 -0.54 8.39 -9.41
N VAL A 77 -0.01 8.39 -8.18
CA VAL A 77 1.41 8.69 -7.93
C VAL A 77 2.25 7.52 -8.41
N LYS A 78 3.10 7.73 -9.42
CA LYS A 78 4.00 6.69 -9.96
C LYS A 78 5.39 6.75 -9.32
N ASP A 79 5.92 7.96 -9.21
CA ASP A 79 7.22 8.23 -8.61
C ASP A 79 7.06 8.59 -7.13
N GLU A 80 7.83 7.92 -6.28
CA GLU A 80 7.80 8.22 -4.86
C GLU A 80 8.59 9.49 -4.53
N PRO A 81 8.12 10.31 -3.57
CA PRO A 81 8.91 11.42 -3.07
C PRO A 81 10.22 10.86 -2.51
N ILE A 82 11.34 11.46 -2.90
CA ILE A 82 12.61 11.26 -2.23
C ILE A 82 12.63 12.29 -1.10
N SER A 83 12.71 11.84 0.16
CA SER A 83 13.00 12.80 1.24
C SER A 83 14.44 13.24 1.06
N LEU A 84 14.63 14.52 0.73
CA LEU A 84 15.93 15.20 0.79
C LEU A 84 16.34 15.44 2.25
#